data_AF-A0A0D1E1A8-F1
#
_entry.id   AF-A0A0D1E1A8-F1
#
_cell.length_a   1.000
_cell.length_b   1.000
_cell.length_c   1.000
_cell.angle_alpha   90.00
_cell.angle_beta   90.00
_cell.angle_gamma   90.00
#
_symmetry.space_group_name_H-M   'P 1'
#
loop_
_entity.id
_entity.type
_entity.pdbx_description
1 polymer ?
#
loop_
_entity_poly.entity_id
_entity_poly.type
_entity_poly.pdbx_seq_one_letter_code
_entity_poly.pdbx_strand_id
1 'polypeptide(L)'
;MRACAPTSRAGSRMLQQRLASLTLQPPRLAATPTATLRPCSILTACQSSSSRSFVHTSACISQAAPVENAANAAPTAPEAPQEPKWKPTSQRVGLIAVKRGMTSFFLPNGERIPATVLQVHSNQVSAHIGFGPDATESTYTALQVAAVDTKSTYHVTKQIQGHLKKAGIIKGKKIIREFPVSSDALVPLGTQLSAVHFVPGQSVDVRAITRGRGFQGVMKRHGFHGLRASHGVSISHRSHGSTGANQDPGRVWPGTKMAGRMGGNKHGTIHNLLVVRVDAEKDLIYVKGNVPGPKGGSVTLQDARRPSWKGEKIYRRGRLPTGEALSGNEPDSIYLAPGVDKLPFPAGTKAIADKLPAIVEIGLTQLNSATKA
;
A
#
# COMPACT_ATOMS: atom_id res chain seq x y z
N MET A 1 -27.63 62.69 -8.05
CA MET A 1 -26.80 63.72 -7.36
C MET A 1 -26.91 63.52 -5.85
N ARG A 2 -25.90 63.99 -5.09
CA ARG A 2 -25.85 64.19 -3.62
C ARG A 2 -26.48 63.12 -2.70
N ALA A 3 -25.63 62.45 -1.93
CA ALA A 3 -26.04 61.78 -0.69
C ALA A 3 -26.30 62.80 0.43
N CYS A 4 -26.96 62.39 1.50
CA CYS A 4 -27.01 63.14 2.76
C CYS A 4 -26.98 62.18 3.95
N ALA A 5 -26.13 62.46 4.93
CA ALA A 5 -26.05 61.74 6.20
C ALA A 5 -25.92 62.79 7.33
N PRO A 6 -26.62 62.63 8.47
CA PRO A 6 -26.45 63.50 9.63
C PRO A 6 -25.41 62.94 10.61
N THR A 7 -24.47 63.79 11.05
CA THR A 7 -23.47 63.48 12.07
C THR A 7 -23.67 64.31 13.35
N SER A 8 -23.70 63.67 14.52
CA SER A 8 -23.25 64.22 15.82
C SER A 8 -23.23 63.06 16.85
N ARG A 9 -22.17 62.85 17.63
CA ARG A 9 -21.79 63.54 18.88
C ARG A 9 -22.93 63.59 19.92
N ALA A 10 -22.71 63.29 21.21
CA ALA A 10 -21.57 62.64 21.88
C ALA A 10 -22.02 62.19 23.30
N GLY A 11 -21.39 61.15 23.86
CA GLY A 11 -21.64 60.71 25.24
C GLY A 11 -20.48 59.86 25.75
N SER A 12 -19.63 60.45 26.58
CA SER A 12 -18.35 59.85 27.01
C SER A 12 -18.26 59.70 28.52
N ARG A 13 -17.51 58.69 28.99
CA ARG A 13 -17.19 58.40 30.40
C ARG A 13 -18.42 57.90 31.19
N MET A 14 -18.28 57.13 32.27
CA MET A 14 -17.22 56.25 32.79
C MET A 14 -17.91 55.49 33.92
N LEU A 15 -17.58 54.23 34.15
CA LEU A 15 -17.33 53.74 35.50
C LEU A 15 -16.49 52.47 35.45
N GLN A 16 -15.64 52.30 36.46
CA GLN A 16 -14.54 51.35 36.48
C GLN A 16 -14.73 50.37 37.63
N GLN A 17 -14.02 49.23 37.54
CA GLN A 17 -13.67 48.34 38.66
C GLN A 17 -14.83 47.62 39.40
N ARG A 18 -14.76 46.29 39.37
CA ARG A 18 -14.44 45.51 40.58
C ARG A 18 -13.57 44.30 40.20
N LEU A 19 -12.47 44.13 40.94
CA LEU A 19 -11.55 42.98 40.84
C LEU A 19 -11.54 42.25 42.18
N ALA A 20 -11.88 40.96 42.17
CA ALA A 20 -11.61 39.97 43.21
C ALA A 20 -12.01 38.60 42.64
N SER A 21 -11.10 37.78 42.11
CA SER A 21 -10.19 36.87 42.85
C SER A 21 -10.92 35.70 43.53
N LEU A 22 -11.00 34.56 42.83
CA LEU A 22 -11.16 33.23 43.41
C LEU A 22 -10.37 32.22 42.55
N THR A 23 -9.69 31.28 43.20
CA THR A 23 -8.59 30.49 42.61
C THR A 23 -9.00 29.09 42.17
N LEU A 24 -8.17 28.48 41.31
CA LEU A 24 -8.36 27.17 40.70
C LEU A 24 -8.30 26.02 41.72
N GLN A 25 -9.14 24.99 41.54
CA GLN A 25 -8.94 23.66 42.12
C GLN A 25 -9.25 22.53 41.10
N PRO A 26 -8.27 21.67 40.77
CA PRO A 26 -8.49 20.43 40.00
C PRO A 26 -8.98 19.27 40.91
N PRO A 27 -9.50 18.16 40.33
CA PRO A 27 -10.18 17.10 41.10
C PRO A 27 -9.24 16.26 41.98
N ARG A 28 -9.82 15.67 43.04
CA ARG A 28 -9.11 14.82 44.02
C ARG A 28 -8.71 13.47 43.41
N LEU A 29 -7.46 13.06 43.68
CA LEU A 29 -7.01 11.67 43.55
C LEU A 29 -7.14 10.96 44.91
N ALA A 30 -7.46 9.66 44.91
CA ALA A 30 -7.46 8.84 46.11
C ALA A 30 -6.04 8.37 46.46
N ALA A 31 -5.70 8.33 47.75
CA ALA A 31 -4.36 8.01 48.23
C ALA A 31 -4.25 6.54 48.68
N THR A 32 -3.13 5.90 48.35
CA THR A 32 -2.68 4.63 48.93
C THR A 32 -1.90 4.89 50.23
N PRO A 33 -2.14 4.15 51.33
CA PRO A 33 -1.33 4.24 52.54
C PRO A 33 0.03 3.54 52.37
N THR A 34 1.04 4.01 53.12
CA THR A 34 2.38 3.40 53.19
C THR A 34 2.90 3.46 54.63
N ALA A 35 3.39 2.33 55.15
CA ALA A 35 4.19 2.19 56.38
C ALA A 35 5.30 1.16 56.06
N THR A 36 6.60 1.42 56.17
CA THR A 36 7.47 1.75 57.33
C THR A 36 7.55 0.64 58.40
N LEU A 37 8.72 0.18 58.86
CA LEU A 37 10.13 0.44 58.48
C LEU A 37 11.08 -0.61 59.12
N ARG A 38 11.95 -1.28 58.33
CA ARG A 38 13.24 -1.91 58.76
C ARG A 38 13.15 -2.98 59.90
N PRO A 39 14.27 -3.46 60.50
CA PRO A 39 15.21 -4.40 59.85
C PRO A 39 15.59 -5.64 60.72
N CYS A 40 16.16 -6.69 60.13
CA CYS A 40 17.15 -7.55 60.81
C CYS A 40 17.98 -8.39 59.80
N SER A 41 18.94 -9.18 60.29
CA SER A 41 20.02 -9.79 59.49
C SER A 41 20.61 -11.08 60.11
N ILE A 42 21.53 -11.73 59.37
CA ILE A 42 22.62 -12.64 59.85
C ILE A 42 22.29 -14.14 60.04
N LEU A 43 23.20 -14.99 59.49
CA LEU A 43 23.38 -16.46 59.62
C LEU A 43 22.28 -17.41 59.09
N THR A 44 22.46 -18.73 58.95
CA THR A 44 23.50 -19.57 58.25
C THR A 44 23.31 -21.04 58.65
N ALA A 45 23.00 -21.92 57.69
CA ALA A 45 23.22 -23.38 57.70
C ALA A 45 22.73 -23.94 56.33
N CYS A 46 23.16 -25.03 55.70
CA CYS A 46 24.24 -26.03 55.83
C CYS A 46 23.64 -27.44 55.65
N GLN A 47 24.02 -28.11 54.54
CA GLN A 47 24.01 -29.57 54.36
C GLN A 47 22.59 -30.21 54.24
N SER A 48 22.42 -31.43 53.72
CA SER A 48 23.39 -32.51 53.43
C SER A 48 23.10 -33.30 52.13
N SER A 49 23.92 -34.33 51.91
CA SER A 49 23.91 -35.33 50.82
C SER A 49 22.65 -36.24 50.83
N SER A 50 22.30 -36.99 49.77
CA SER A 50 23.16 -38.07 49.25
C SER A 50 22.69 -38.78 47.96
N SER A 51 23.72 -39.11 47.17
CA SER A 51 23.90 -40.14 46.15
C SER A 51 22.98 -41.38 46.11
N ARG A 52 22.75 -41.89 44.88
CA ARG A 52 23.18 -43.25 44.48
C ARG A 52 23.37 -43.36 42.95
N SER A 53 24.35 -44.16 42.55
CA SER A 53 24.67 -44.56 41.17
C SER A 53 24.25 -46.01 40.92
N PHE A 54 24.23 -46.45 39.65
CA PHE A 54 25.10 -47.55 39.17
C PHE A 54 25.06 -47.65 37.64
N VAL A 55 26.05 -48.35 37.07
CA VAL A 55 26.28 -48.53 35.62
C VAL A 55 26.61 -50.00 35.37
N HIS A 56 26.16 -50.59 34.26
CA HIS A 56 26.69 -51.87 33.78
C HIS A 56 26.78 -51.92 32.25
N THR A 57 27.79 -52.63 31.76
CA THR A 57 28.16 -52.78 30.35
C THR A 57 28.46 -54.25 30.04
N SER A 58 27.94 -54.78 28.93
CA SER A 58 28.31 -56.09 28.39
C SER A 58 28.23 -56.10 26.86
N ALA A 59 29.13 -56.82 26.20
CA ALA A 59 28.99 -57.28 24.81
C ALA A 59 28.43 -58.74 24.82
N CYS A 60 28.33 -59.55 23.75
CA CYS A 60 28.91 -59.55 22.39
C CYS A 60 28.15 -60.56 21.48
N ILE A 61 28.38 -60.53 20.15
CA ILE A 61 28.43 -61.69 19.18
C ILE A 61 27.19 -62.65 19.16
N SER A 62 26.46 -62.91 18.07
CA SER A 62 26.66 -62.92 16.59
C SER A 62 25.27 -62.83 15.88
N GLN A 63 24.95 -63.09 14.60
CA GLN A 63 25.57 -63.77 13.42
C GLN A 63 25.45 -62.92 12.13
N ALA A 64 25.38 -63.52 10.92
CA ALA A 64 25.53 -62.81 9.64
C ALA A 64 24.77 -63.40 8.43
N ALA A 65 24.68 -62.56 7.38
CA ALA A 65 24.46 -62.86 5.95
C ALA A 65 23.02 -63.14 5.46
N PRO A 66 22.73 -62.93 4.14
CA PRO A 66 23.61 -62.46 3.06
C PRO A 66 23.27 -61.06 2.51
N VAL A 67 24.08 -60.61 1.54
CA VAL A 67 23.86 -59.40 0.72
C VAL A 67 23.25 -59.80 -0.62
N GLU A 68 22.22 -59.09 -1.07
CA GLU A 68 21.80 -59.08 -2.48
C GLU A 68 22.05 -57.69 -3.11
N ASN A 69 22.30 -57.67 -4.42
CA ASN A 69 22.95 -56.55 -5.09
C ASN A 69 21.97 -55.47 -5.55
N ALA A 70 22.06 -54.27 -4.97
CA ALA A 70 21.39 -53.05 -5.44
C ALA A 70 22.39 -52.05 -6.09
N ALA A 71 23.47 -52.56 -6.68
CA ALA A 71 24.47 -51.75 -7.37
C ALA A 71 23.98 -51.31 -8.77
N ASN A 72 23.04 -50.36 -8.82
CA ASN A 72 22.85 -49.39 -9.92
C ASN A 72 21.70 -48.39 -9.64
N ALA A 73 21.86 -47.60 -8.58
CA ALA A 73 21.16 -46.32 -8.45
C ALA A 73 22.21 -45.24 -8.16
N ALA A 74 22.62 -44.52 -9.21
CA ALA A 74 23.49 -43.36 -9.03
C ALA A 74 22.76 -42.34 -8.13
N PRO A 75 23.44 -41.70 -7.16
CA PRO A 75 22.81 -40.65 -6.37
C PRO A 75 22.54 -39.46 -7.29
N THR A 76 21.29 -39.32 -7.76
CA THR A 76 20.83 -38.15 -8.50
C THR A 76 21.17 -36.92 -7.68
N ALA A 77 22.10 -36.11 -8.17
CA ALA A 77 22.50 -34.89 -7.51
C ALA A 77 21.24 -34.04 -7.24
N PRO A 78 21.11 -33.38 -6.07
CA PRO A 78 19.92 -32.62 -5.73
C PRO A 78 19.67 -31.59 -6.84
N GLU A 79 18.57 -31.79 -7.57
CA GLU A 79 18.34 -31.10 -8.83
C GLU A 79 18.35 -29.60 -8.59
N ALA A 80 19.21 -28.88 -9.32
CA ALA A 80 19.47 -27.47 -9.06
C ALA A 80 18.13 -26.70 -9.08
N PRO A 81 17.82 -25.86 -8.06
CA PRO A 81 16.48 -25.31 -7.88
C PRO A 81 15.94 -24.66 -9.15
N GLN A 82 15.05 -25.37 -9.85
CA GLN A 82 14.51 -24.91 -11.13
C GLN A 82 13.76 -23.60 -10.88
N GLU A 83 14.21 -22.51 -11.51
CA GLU A 83 13.55 -21.21 -11.34
C GLU A 83 12.08 -21.34 -11.79
N PRO A 84 11.11 -20.90 -10.97
CA PRO A 84 9.70 -21.18 -11.22
C PRO A 84 9.28 -20.53 -12.54
N LYS A 85 9.00 -21.36 -13.55
CA LYS A 85 8.64 -20.87 -14.89
C LYS A 85 7.23 -20.30 -14.91
N TRP A 86 7.11 -19.04 -15.29
CA TRP A 86 5.85 -18.29 -15.20
C TRP A 86 4.81 -18.72 -16.23
N LYS A 87 3.55 -18.72 -15.79
CA LYS A 87 2.38 -19.07 -16.59
C LYS A 87 1.62 -17.78 -16.94
N PRO A 88 0.88 -17.70 -18.07
CA PRO A 88 0.08 -16.51 -18.41
C PRO A 88 -0.95 -16.10 -17.35
N THR A 89 -1.34 -17.03 -16.47
CA THR A 89 -2.30 -16.82 -15.37
C THR A 89 -1.62 -16.43 -14.04
N SER A 90 -0.29 -16.42 -13.96
CA SER A 90 0.45 -16.15 -12.71
C SER A 90 0.26 -14.69 -12.27
N GLN A 91 -0.29 -14.50 -11.07
CA GLN A 91 -0.49 -13.17 -10.46
C GLN A 91 0.74 -12.77 -9.63
N ARG A 92 1.30 -11.60 -9.89
CA ARG A 92 2.49 -11.09 -9.21
C ARG A 92 2.21 -10.16 -8.03
N VAL A 93 3.24 -9.97 -7.20
CA VAL A 93 3.19 -9.02 -6.07
C VAL A 93 2.94 -7.60 -6.56
N GLY A 94 2.18 -6.80 -5.83
CA GLY A 94 2.00 -5.39 -6.13
C GLY A 94 2.86 -4.49 -5.25
N LEU A 95 2.85 -3.18 -5.55
CA LEU A 95 3.62 -2.19 -4.79
C LEU A 95 2.74 -1.32 -3.90
N ILE A 96 3.35 -0.78 -2.85
CA ILE A 96 2.80 0.34 -2.07
C ILE A 96 3.52 1.62 -2.52
N ALA A 97 2.78 2.71 -2.67
CA ALA A 97 3.33 4.01 -3.08
C ALA A 97 2.66 5.17 -2.31
N VAL A 98 3.31 6.33 -2.31
CA VAL A 98 2.82 7.59 -1.74
C VAL A 98 2.50 8.56 -2.87
N LYS A 99 1.27 9.08 -2.91
CA LYS A 99 0.84 10.04 -3.93
C LYS A 99 1.53 11.40 -3.71
N ARG A 100 2.52 11.75 -4.55
CA ARG A 100 3.31 12.98 -4.40
C ARG A 100 2.67 14.21 -5.05
N GLY A 101 1.88 14.03 -6.12
CA GLY A 101 1.21 15.13 -6.80
C GLY A 101 0.56 14.72 -8.11
N MET A 102 0.19 15.71 -8.90
CA MET A 102 -0.20 15.54 -10.31
C MET A 102 0.57 16.55 -11.15
N THR A 103 0.92 16.15 -12.37
CA THR A 103 1.61 16.94 -13.39
C THR A 103 0.86 16.80 -14.72
N SER A 104 1.33 17.46 -15.77
CA SER A 104 0.92 17.13 -17.14
C SER A 104 2.14 16.94 -18.03
N PHE A 105 2.18 15.84 -18.76
CA PHE A 105 3.11 15.61 -19.85
C PHE A 105 2.52 16.20 -21.14
N PHE A 106 3.39 16.63 -22.05
CA PHE A 106 3.00 16.98 -23.42
C PHE A 106 3.56 15.92 -24.37
N LEU A 107 2.72 15.41 -25.26
CA LEU A 107 3.15 14.60 -26.39
C LEU A 107 3.78 15.51 -27.47
N PRO A 108 4.65 15.00 -28.36
CA PRO A 108 5.10 15.77 -29.53
C PRO A 108 3.92 16.16 -30.44
N ASN A 109 2.83 15.37 -30.40
CA ASN A 109 1.58 15.62 -31.09
C ASN A 109 0.77 16.80 -30.47
N GLY A 110 1.31 17.50 -29.46
CA GLY A 110 0.63 18.54 -28.71
C GLY A 110 -0.38 18.06 -27.65
N GLU A 111 -0.78 16.77 -27.63
CA GLU A 111 -1.71 16.25 -26.60
C GLU A 111 -1.14 16.45 -25.19
N ARG A 112 -1.89 17.17 -24.35
CA ARG A 112 -1.56 17.37 -22.94
C ARG A 112 -2.16 16.25 -22.09
N ILE A 113 -1.34 15.30 -21.66
CA ILE A 113 -1.74 14.19 -20.79
C ILE A 113 -1.62 14.57 -19.31
N PRO A 114 -2.70 14.58 -18.52
CA PRO A 114 -2.61 14.68 -17.06
C PRO A 114 -2.06 13.36 -16.49
N ALA A 115 -1.15 13.44 -15.53
CA ALA A 115 -0.57 12.29 -14.84
C ALA A 115 -0.52 12.50 -13.33
N THR A 116 -0.63 11.40 -12.57
CA THR A 116 -0.35 11.38 -11.12
C THR A 116 1.06 10.85 -10.87
N VAL A 117 1.82 11.53 -10.00
CA VAL A 117 3.14 11.08 -9.55
C VAL A 117 2.99 10.27 -8.26
N LEU A 118 3.42 9.01 -8.31
CA LEU A 118 3.42 8.06 -7.20
C LEU A 118 4.88 7.70 -6.85
N GLN A 119 5.28 7.84 -5.59
CA GLN A 119 6.61 7.43 -5.16
C GLN A 119 6.55 6.11 -4.39
N VAL A 120 7.27 5.10 -4.88
CA VAL A 120 7.62 3.89 -4.15
C VAL A 120 8.66 4.26 -3.07
N HIS A 121 8.57 3.71 -1.87
CA HIS A 121 9.48 4.13 -0.79
C HIS A 121 9.77 3.01 0.21
N SER A 122 10.96 2.44 0.10
CA SER A 122 11.48 1.38 0.96
C SER A 122 10.52 0.17 1.06
N ASN A 123 9.92 -0.25 -0.06
CA ASN A 123 9.04 -1.43 -0.11
C ASN A 123 9.86 -2.70 0.09
N GLN A 124 9.48 -3.53 1.07
CA GLN A 124 10.13 -4.82 1.35
C GLN A 124 9.09 -5.91 1.63
N VAL A 125 9.37 -7.14 1.19
CA VAL A 125 8.53 -8.31 1.51
C VAL A 125 8.71 -8.67 2.99
N SER A 126 7.63 -8.60 3.78
CA SER A 126 7.67 -8.78 5.24
C SER A 126 7.16 -10.14 5.72
N ALA A 127 6.32 -10.83 4.96
CA ALA A 127 5.87 -12.19 5.24
C ALA A 127 5.35 -12.89 3.98
N HIS A 128 5.40 -14.22 4.00
CA HIS A 128 4.62 -15.08 3.12
C HIS A 128 3.36 -15.52 3.86
N ILE A 129 2.24 -15.68 3.16
CA ILE A 129 0.96 -16.16 3.70
C ILE A 129 0.51 -17.32 2.81
N GLY A 130 0.24 -18.48 3.42
CA GLY A 130 -0.04 -19.72 2.69
C GLY A 130 1.18 -20.50 2.22
N PHE A 131 2.38 -20.20 2.70
CA PHE A 131 3.59 -20.99 2.44
C PHE A 131 4.52 -21.05 3.65
N GLY A 132 5.21 -22.18 3.82
CA GLY A 132 6.10 -22.48 4.95
C GLY A 132 5.58 -23.65 5.80
N PRO A 133 6.33 -24.09 6.83
CA PRO A 133 5.89 -25.14 7.75
C PRO A 133 4.66 -24.71 8.58
N ASP A 134 4.50 -23.41 8.82
CA ASP A 134 3.38 -22.81 9.58
C ASP A 134 2.09 -22.65 8.74
N ALA A 135 2.02 -23.21 7.52
CA ALA A 135 0.97 -22.92 6.54
C ALA A 135 -0.38 -23.65 6.76
N THR A 136 -0.58 -24.31 7.90
CA THR A 136 -1.73 -25.19 8.20
C THR A 136 -3.11 -24.51 8.25
N GLU A 137 -3.19 -23.18 8.34
CA GLU A 137 -4.45 -22.47 8.66
C GLU A 137 -5.00 -21.54 7.56
N SER A 138 -4.22 -21.20 6.53
CA SER A 138 -4.58 -20.11 5.60
C SER A 138 -5.20 -20.57 4.28
N THR A 139 -6.47 -20.23 4.05
CA THR A 139 -7.26 -20.56 2.83
C THR A 139 -6.81 -19.85 1.55
N TYR A 140 -5.78 -19.00 1.58
CA TYR A 140 -5.34 -18.22 0.42
C TYR A 140 -3.84 -17.90 0.46
N THR A 141 -3.26 -17.79 -0.73
CA THR A 141 -1.88 -17.35 -0.95
C THR A 141 -1.77 -15.84 -1.03
N ALA A 142 -0.80 -15.25 -0.30
CA ALA A 142 -0.44 -13.85 -0.46
C ALA A 142 1.03 -13.55 -0.07
N LEU A 143 1.55 -12.47 -0.64
CA LEU A 143 2.77 -11.81 -0.16
C LEU A 143 2.40 -10.55 0.60
N GLN A 144 2.94 -10.40 1.80
CA GLN A 144 2.81 -9.19 2.60
C GLN A 144 3.99 -8.26 2.30
N VAL A 145 3.70 -7.01 1.94
CA VAL A 145 4.67 -5.96 1.65
C VAL A 145 4.56 -4.87 2.70
N ALA A 146 5.70 -4.46 3.25
CA ALA A 146 5.84 -3.38 4.21
C ALA A 146 6.61 -2.20 3.59
N ALA A 147 6.12 -0.98 3.78
CA ALA A 147 6.55 0.21 3.05
C ALA A 147 6.52 1.48 3.90
N VAL A 148 7.25 2.49 3.41
CA VAL A 148 7.50 3.80 4.05
C VAL A 148 8.20 3.65 5.40
N ASP A 149 9.50 3.91 5.41
CA ASP A 149 10.31 3.89 6.64
C ASP A 149 9.78 4.92 7.66
N THR A 150 9.72 4.53 8.94
CA THR A 150 9.39 5.45 10.04
C THR A 150 10.64 6.19 10.52
N LYS A 151 10.53 7.49 10.82
CA LYS A 151 11.65 8.32 11.36
C LYS A 151 12.33 7.71 12.61
N SER A 152 11.58 6.98 13.43
CA SER A 152 12.12 6.28 14.59
C SER A 152 11.35 4.98 14.84
N THR A 153 12.06 3.96 15.33
CA THR A 153 11.54 2.64 15.69
C THR A 153 10.42 2.71 16.73
N TYR A 154 10.45 3.70 17.63
CA TYR A 154 9.40 3.93 18.64
C TYR A 154 8.01 4.27 18.06
N HIS A 155 7.91 4.64 16.78
CA HIS A 155 6.62 4.88 16.11
C HIS A 155 5.90 3.57 15.71
N VAL A 156 6.48 2.41 15.99
CA VAL A 156 5.96 1.08 15.66
C VAL A 156 5.90 0.23 16.94
N THR A 157 4.83 -0.53 17.15
CA THR A 157 4.67 -1.37 18.35
C THR A 157 5.68 -2.52 18.39
N LYS A 158 6.06 -2.99 19.59
CA LYS A 158 7.07 -4.05 19.77
C LYS A 158 6.72 -5.33 19.00
N GLN A 159 5.44 -5.67 18.90
CA GLN A 159 4.92 -6.81 18.14
C GLN A 159 5.24 -6.68 16.64
N ILE A 160 4.94 -5.53 16.03
CA ILE A 160 5.21 -5.28 14.61
C ILE A 160 6.72 -5.18 14.35
N GLN A 161 7.51 -4.65 15.30
CA GLN A 161 8.97 -4.70 15.21
C GLN A 161 9.49 -6.15 15.22
N GLY A 162 8.96 -7.01 16.09
CA GLY A 162 9.31 -8.44 16.13
C GLY A 162 8.95 -9.18 14.83
N HIS A 163 7.78 -8.88 14.27
CA HIS A 163 7.34 -9.40 12.97
C HIS A 163 8.29 -8.99 11.84
N LEU A 164 8.59 -7.69 11.71
CA LEU A 164 9.50 -7.17 10.68
C LEU A 164 10.93 -7.75 10.81
N LYS A 165 11.41 -7.97 12.05
CA LYS A 165 12.71 -8.61 12.31
C LYS A 165 12.80 -10.05 11.79
N LYS A 166 11.71 -10.84 11.78
CA LYS A 166 11.70 -12.20 11.19
C LYS A 166 12.09 -12.19 9.71
N ALA A 167 11.74 -11.13 8.98
CA ALA A 167 12.10 -10.93 7.57
C ALA A 167 13.37 -10.08 7.36
N GLY A 168 14.21 -9.91 8.39
CA GLY A 168 15.44 -9.10 8.32
C GLY A 168 15.22 -7.59 8.23
N ILE A 169 13.97 -7.10 8.36
CA ILE A 169 13.64 -5.68 8.21
C ILE A 169 13.91 -4.94 9.54
N ILE A 170 15.09 -4.33 9.65
CA ILE A 170 15.54 -3.59 10.85
C ILE A 170 14.73 -2.31 11.08
N LYS A 171 14.37 -1.58 10.01
CA LYS A 171 13.65 -0.31 10.09
C LYS A 171 12.13 -0.53 10.24
N GLY A 172 11.51 0.19 11.19
CA GLY A 172 10.05 0.26 11.29
C GLY A 172 9.41 0.77 9.99
N LYS A 173 8.28 0.16 9.61
CA LYS A 173 7.51 0.48 8.40
C LYS A 173 6.15 1.04 8.79
N LYS A 174 5.69 2.09 8.10
CA LYS A 174 4.44 2.80 8.42
C LYS A 174 3.21 2.12 7.83
N ILE A 175 3.36 1.39 6.72
CA ILE A 175 2.25 0.79 5.97
C ILE A 175 2.61 -0.67 5.69
N ILE A 176 1.71 -1.58 6.02
CA ILE A 176 1.80 -3.01 5.66
C ILE A 176 0.54 -3.36 4.89
N ARG A 177 0.65 -4.07 3.77
CA ARG A 177 -0.47 -4.55 2.95
C ARG A 177 -0.16 -5.90 2.30
N GLU A 178 -1.22 -6.67 2.09
CA GLU A 178 -1.16 -7.98 1.46
C GLU A 178 -1.60 -7.93 0.00
N PHE A 179 -0.93 -8.73 -0.81
CA PHE A 179 -1.16 -8.88 -2.23
C PHE A 179 -1.40 -10.38 -2.50
N PRO A 180 -2.56 -10.77 -3.06
CA PRO A 180 -2.76 -12.15 -3.51
C PRO A 180 -1.82 -12.42 -4.69
N VAL A 181 -1.14 -13.54 -4.66
CA VAL A 181 -0.02 -13.89 -5.55
C VAL A 181 -0.12 -15.38 -5.92
N SER A 182 0.41 -15.78 -7.07
CA SER A 182 0.49 -17.19 -7.49
C SER A 182 1.70 -17.91 -6.84
N SER A 183 1.60 -19.23 -6.64
CA SER A 183 2.73 -20.09 -6.23
C SER A 183 4.02 -19.82 -7.01
N ASP A 184 3.86 -19.63 -8.32
CA ASP A 184 4.97 -19.47 -9.27
C ASP A 184 5.66 -18.10 -9.11
N ALA A 185 5.00 -17.15 -8.42
CA ALA A 185 5.33 -15.74 -8.37
C ALA A 185 5.87 -15.27 -7.01
N LEU A 186 6.50 -16.19 -6.27
CA LEU A 186 7.07 -15.92 -4.96
C LEU A 186 8.35 -15.08 -5.00
N VAL A 187 8.53 -14.27 -3.95
CA VAL A 187 9.67 -13.36 -3.78
C VAL A 187 10.25 -13.56 -2.37
N PRO A 188 11.57 -13.77 -2.19
CA PRO A 188 12.14 -14.04 -0.87
C PRO A 188 11.95 -12.88 0.12
N LEU A 189 11.87 -13.22 1.41
CA LEU A 189 11.67 -12.27 2.51
C LEU A 189 12.78 -11.19 2.55
N GLY A 190 12.43 -10.00 3.03
CA GLY A 190 13.35 -8.85 3.13
C GLY A 190 13.66 -8.14 1.81
N THR A 191 13.40 -8.76 0.66
CA THR A 191 13.71 -8.25 -0.69
C THR A 191 13.13 -6.86 -0.94
N GLN A 192 13.96 -5.92 -1.42
CA GLN A 192 13.56 -4.56 -1.75
C GLN A 192 12.97 -4.48 -3.16
N LEU A 193 11.74 -3.95 -3.25
CA LEU A 193 11.00 -3.74 -4.50
C LEU A 193 11.10 -2.27 -4.94
N SER A 194 11.45 -2.04 -6.20
CA SER A 194 11.68 -0.72 -6.81
C SER A 194 10.55 -0.33 -7.77
N ALA A 195 10.51 0.93 -8.20
CA ALA A 195 9.53 1.44 -9.16
C ALA A 195 9.58 0.71 -10.53
N VAL A 196 10.76 0.19 -10.90
CA VAL A 196 11.05 -0.66 -12.08
C VAL A 196 10.20 -1.94 -12.14
N HIS A 197 9.52 -2.32 -11.06
CA HIS A 197 8.54 -3.41 -11.08
C HIS A 197 7.45 -3.24 -12.17
N PHE A 198 7.07 -2.00 -12.51
CA PHE A 198 6.15 -1.73 -13.61
C PHE A 198 6.90 -1.20 -14.84
N VAL A 199 6.46 -1.60 -16.03
CA VAL A 199 7.05 -1.16 -17.30
C VAL A 199 6.17 -0.05 -17.91
N PRO A 200 6.73 1.04 -18.48
CA PRO A 200 5.94 2.03 -19.21
C PRO A 200 5.13 1.40 -20.35
N GLY A 201 3.87 1.83 -20.49
CA GLY A 201 2.88 1.21 -21.37
C GLY A 201 2.00 0.15 -20.70
N GLN A 202 2.39 -0.37 -19.54
CA GLN A 202 1.58 -1.33 -18.79
C GLN A 202 0.30 -0.68 -18.22
N SER A 203 -0.79 -1.45 -18.15
CA SER A 203 -2.03 -1.07 -17.45
C SER A 203 -2.00 -1.57 -16.00
N VAL A 204 -2.27 -0.68 -15.05
CA VAL A 204 -2.28 -0.96 -13.61
C VAL A 204 -3.62 -0.60 -12.95
N ASP A 205 -3.99 -1.39 -11.94
CA ASP A 205 -5.13 -1.13 -11.06
C ASP A 205 -4.65 -0.42 -9.78
N VAL A 206 -5.30 0.70 -9.44
CA VAL A 206 -4.80 1.63 -8.43
C VAL A 206 -5.84 1.84 -7.33
N ARG A 207 -5.55 1.34 -6.13
CA ARG A 207 -6.46 1.38 -4.96
C ARG A 207 -5.91 2.27 -3.85
N ALA A 208 -6.72 3.19 -3.32
CA ALA A 208 -6.34 4.07 -2.21
C ALA A 208 -7.56 4.51 -1.38
N ILE A 209 -7.33 5.08 -0.19
CA ILE A 209 -8.41 5.66 0.62
C ILE A 209 -8.87 6.99 -0.01
N THR A 210 -10.16 7.10 -0.29
CA THR A 210 -10.77 8.30 -0.90
C THR A 210 -10.67 9.52 0.01
N ARG A 211 -10.48 10.73 -0.55
CA ARG A 211 -10.41 11.98 0.24
C ARG A 211 -11.71 12.19 1.03
N GLY A 212 -11.59 12.30 2.35
CA GLY A 212 -12.71 12.57 3.24
C GLY A 212 -13.37 13.92 2.98
N ARG A 213 -14.70 13.98 3.14
CA ARG A 213 -15.54 15.18 3.04
C ARG A 213 -16.42 15.39 4.28
N GLY A 214 -16.19 14.67 5.38
CA GLY A 214 -17.01 14.74 6.59
C GLY A 214 -18.43 14.18 6.39
N PHE A 215 -19.38 14.64 7.20
CA PHE A 215 -20.81 14.41 6.99
C PHE A 215 -21.30 15.26 5.81
N GLN A 216 -22.09 14.70 4.91
CA GLN A 216 -22.58 15.39 3.71
C GLN A 216 -24.06 15.07 3.45
N GLY A 217 -24.82 16.11 3.07
CA GLY A 217 -26.22 16.00 2.66
C GLY A 217 -26.41 15.26 1.32
N VAL A 218 -27.63 14.78 1.08
CA VAL A 218 -27.96 13.86 -0.02
C VAL A 218 -27.52 14.35 -1.40
N MET A 219 -27.71 15.64 -1.72
CA MET A 219 -27.34 16.21 -3.02
C MET A 219 -25.85 15.98 -3.36
N LYS A 220 -24.96 16.15 -2.38
CA LYS A 220 -23.51 16.02 -2.56
C LYS A 220 -22.99 14.60 -2.30
N ARG A 221 -23.76 13.77 -1.58
CA ARG A 221 -23.42 12.37 -1.28
C ARG A 221 -23.87 11.40 -2.38
N HIS A 222 -25.03 11.64 -2.99
CA HIS A 222 -25.73 10.73 -3.91
C HIS A 222 -26.15 11.38 -5.24
N GLY A 223 -25.90 12.67 -5.45
CA GLY A 223 -26.28 13.38 -6.68
C GLY A 223 -27.76 13.80 -6.77
N PHE A 224 -28.50 13.79 -5.65
CA PHE A 224 -29.92 14.17 -5.63
C PHE A 224 -30.13 15.62 -6.08
N HIS A 225 -31.20 15.84 -6.85
CA HIS A 225 -31.71 17.18 -7.15
C HIS A 225 -32.32 17.84 -5.90
N GLY A 226 -32.44 19.16 -5.92
CA GLY A 226 -33.14 19.93 -4.90
C GLY A 226 -34.57 20.24 -5.31
N LEU A 227 -35.36 20.77 -4.37
CA LEU A 227 -36.66 21.38 -4.70
C LEU A 227 -36.46 22.78 -5.31
N ARG A 228 -37.54 23.35 -5.86
CA ARG A 228 -37.53 24.71 -6.44
C ARG A 228 -37.04 25.75 -5.42
N ALA A 229 -36.41 26.82 -5.92
CA ALA A 229 -35.89 27.90 -5.07
C ALA A 229 -36.97 28.97 -4.75
N SER A 230 -37.68 29.45 -5.77
CA SER A 230 -38.57 30.62 -5.69
C SER A 230 -40.06 30.28 -5.49
N HIS A 231 -40.57 29.26 -6.17
CA HIS A 231 -42.01 28.98 -6.24
C HIS A 231 -42.53 28.24 -4.99
N GLY A 232 -42.74 28.98 -3.89
CA GLY A 232 -43.51 28.55 -2.71
C GLY A 232 -42.87 27.47 -1.83
N VAL A 233 -41.63 27.06 -2.09
CA VAL A 233 -40.95 26.02 -1.31
C VAL A 233 -40.45 26.59 0.02
N SER A 234 -41.05 26.18 1.13
CA SER A 234 -40.62 26.57 2.48
C SER A 234 -39.46 25.69 2.98
N ILE A 235 -38.28 26.29 3.17
CA ILE A 235 -37.07 25.76 3.86
C ILE A 235 -36.41 24.52 3.20
N SER A 236 -37.15 23.74 2.43
CA SER A 236 -36.87 22.37 2.02
C SER A 236 -36.08 22.23 0.70
N HIS A 237 -35.55 23.34 0.16
CA HIS A 237 -34.83 23.38 -1.13
C HIS A 237 -33.70 22.34 -1.27
N ARG A 238 -33.06 21.95 -0.16
CA ARG A 238 -31.95 20.97 -0.11
C ARG A 238 -32.29 19.72 0.73
N SER A 239 -33.58 19.47 0.94
CA SER A 239 -34.10 18.28 1.63
C SER A 239 -33.87 17.00 0.80
N HIS A 240 -34.36 15.86 1.29
CA HIS A 240 -34.17 14.56 0.65
C HIS A 240 -35.41 14.02 -0.08
N GLY A 241 -36.53 14.77 -0.09
CA GLY A 241 -37.82 14.29 -0.62
C GLY A 241 -38.43 13.19 0.24
N SER A 242 -39.32 12.38 -0.33
CA SER A 242 -39.83 11.18 0.37
C SER A 242 -38.73 10.13 0.53
N THR A 243 -38.80 9.39 1.63
CA THR A 243 -37.89 8.28 1.96
C THR A 243 -38.50 6.90 1.67
N GLY A 244 -39.81 6.82 1.42
CA GLY A 244 -40.51 5.54 1.19
C GLY A 244 -41.95 5.69 0.67
N ALA A 245 -42.64 4.57 0.61
CA ALA A 245 -44.08 4.48 0.39
C ALA A 245 -44.86 4.62 1.73
N ASN A 246 -46.19 4.57 1.66
CA ASN A 246 -47.07 4.73 2.82
C ASN A 246 -47.31 3.38 3.54
N GLN A 247 -48.52 2.81 3.43
CA GLN A 247 -48.95 1.63 4.21
C GLN A 247 -48.07 0.40 3.96
N ASP A 248 -47.84 0.04 2.71
CA ASP A 248 -46.94 -1.05 2.31
C ASP A 248 -45.63 -0.45 1.76
N PRO A 249 -44.45 -0.78 2.33
CA PRO A 249 -44.17 -1.82 3.34
C PRO A 249 -44.15 -1.28 4.80
N GLY A 250 -44.70 -0.08 5.07
CA GLY A 250 -44.76 0.52 6.40
C GLY A 250 -43.41 0.93 7.01
N ARG A 251 -42.32 0.86 6.22
CA ARG A 251 -40.95 1.10 6.69
C ARG A 251 -40.02 1.59 5.58
N VAL A 252 -38.90 2.19 5.99
CA VAL A 252 -37.81 2.53 5.09
C VAL A 252 -37.00 1.28 4.72
N TRP A 253 -36.72 1.07 3.44
CA TRP A 253 -35.90 -0.05 2.99
C TRP A 253 -34.42 0.10 3.43
N PRO A 254 -33.75 -0.99 3.83
CA PRO A 254 -32.31 -0.95 4.14
C PRO A 254 -31.51 -0.56 2.90
N GLY A 255 -30.47 0.25 3.09
CA GLY A 255 -29.66 0.80 1.99
C GLY A 255 -30.19 2.09 1.34
N THR A 256 -31.35 2.61 1.79
CA THR A 256 -31.92 3.88 1.30
C THR A 256 -30.92 5.05 1.37
N LYS A 257 -30.89 5.88 0.32
CA LYS A 257 -29.84 6.88 0.03
C LYS A 257 -29.96 8.16 0.90
N MET A 258 -29.67 8.03 2.19
CA MET A 258 -29.69 9.15 3.16
C MET A 258 -28.38 9.96 3.23
N ALA A 259 -28.41 11.12 3.90
CA ALA A 259 -27.23 11.90 4.27
C ALA A 259 -26.24 11.09 5.13
N GLY A 260 -24.99 11.54 5.27
CA GLY A 260 -24.01 10.88 6.14
C GLY A 260 -22.55 11.07 5.71
N ARG A 261 -21.64 10.35 6.38
CA ARG A 261 -20.19 10.42 6.10
C ARG A 261 -19.88 10.08 4.64
N MET A 262 -19.03 10.89 4.02
CA MET A 262 -18.59 10.76 2.62
C MET A 262 -17.06 10.72 2.53
N GLY A 263 -16.51 9.62 2.00
CA GLY A 263 -15.07 9.40 1.84
C GLY A 263 -14.30 9.25 3.17
N GLY A 264 -12.97 9.13 3.07
CA GLY A 264 -12.05 9.10 4.21
C GLY A 264 -11.93 7.75 4.92
N ASN A 265 -12.92 6.87 4.79
CA ASN A 265 -12.85 5.46 5.19
C ASN A 265 -13.06 4.47 4.03
N LYS A 266 -13.73 4.88 2.95
CA LYS A 266 -13.91 4.04 1.75
C LYS A 266 -12.63 4.01 0.92
N HIS A 267 -12.12 2.81 0.68
CA HIS A 267 -11.19 2.56 -0.43
C HIS A 267 -11.93 2.77 -1.75
N GLY A 268 -11.28 3.46 -2.70
CA GLY A 268 -11.66 3.47 -4.10
C GLY A 268 -10.56 2.80 -4.92
N THR A 269 -10.95 2.05 -5.93
CA THR A 269 -10.05 1.51 -6.96
C THR A 269 -10.38 2.21 -8.27
N ILE A 270 -9.36 2.58 -9.04
CA ILE A 270 -9.50 2.97 -10.44
C ILE A 270 -8.69 1.95 -11.24
N HIS A 271 -9.32 1.38 -12.26
CA HIS A 271 -8.78 0.27 -13.05
C HIS A 271 -8.17 0.75 -14.37
N ASN A 272 -7.27 -0.04 -14.94
CA ASN A 272 -6.68 0.21 -16.27
C ASN A 272 -6.06 1.61 -16.44
N LEU A 273 -5.32 2.10 -15.45
CA LEU A 273 -4.53 3.31 -15.61
C LEU A 273 -3.19 2.99 -16.27
N LEU A 274 -2.78 3.80 -17.25
CA LEU A 274 -1.56 3.57 -18.03
C LEU A 274 -0.33 4.11 -17.29
N VAL A 275 0.73 3.31 -17.14
CA VAL A 275 2.06 3.80 -16.71
C VAL A 275 2.71 4.55 -17.87
N VAL A 276 3.04 5.83 -17.69
CA VAL A 276 3.60 6.72 -18.72
C VAL A 276 5.13 6.78 -18.67
N ARG A 277 5.67 6.82 -17.45
CA ARG A 277 7.10 6.94 -17.14
C ARG A 277 7.40 6.23 -15.83
N VAL A 278 8.60 5.68 -15.73
CA VAL A 278 9.23 5.21 -14.50
C VAL A 278 10.59 5.91 -14.33
N ASP A 279 10.89 6.34 -13.11
CA ASP A 279 12.15 7.00 -12.72
C ASP A 279 12.80 6.10 -11.66
N ALA A 280 13.87 5.40 -12.05
CA ALA A 280 14.52 4.37 -11.24
C ALA A 280 15.30 4.98 -10.06
N GLU A 281 16.00 6.10 -10.29
CA GLU A 281 16.76 6.83 -9.25
C GLU A 281 15.88 7.29 -8.07
N LYS A 282 14.69 7.80 -8.39
CA LYS A 282 13.81 8.49 -7.42
C LYS A 282 12.64 7.62 -6.96
N ASP A 283 12.58 6.37 -7.44
CA ASP A 283 11.49 5.43 -7.24
C ASP A 283 10.11 6.03 -7.60
N LEU A 284 10.00 6.73 -8.74
CA LEU A 284 8.75 7.38 -9.18
C LEU A 284 8.07 6.61 -10.32
N ILE A 285 6.76 6.44 -10.18
CA ILE A 285 5.86 5.90 -11.21
C ILE A 285 4.88 7.01 -11.59
N TYR A 286 4.79 7.30 -12.89
CA TYR A 286 3.88 8.30 -13.44
C TYR A 286 2.72 7.61 -14.13
N VAL A 287 1.50 7.86 -13.66
CA VAL A 287 0.28 7.14 -14.09
C VAL A 287 -0.69 8.11 -14.77
N LYS A 288 -1.16 7.82 -16.00
CA LYS A 288 -2.12 8.66 -16.74
C LYS A 288 -3.42 8.81 -15.94
N GLY A 289 -3.91 10.05 -15.84
CA GLY A 289 -5.14 10.39 -15.14
C GLY A 289 -4.99 10.60 -13.64
N ASN A 290 -6.07 10.34 -12.90
CA ASN A 290 -6.22 10.64 -11.49
C ASN A 290 -6.16 9.38 -10.61
N VAL A 291 -5.59 9.51 -9.41
CA VAL A 291 -5.55 8.46 -8.38
C VAL A 291 -6.40 8.86 -7.18
N PRO A 292 -7.14 7.93 -6.53
CA PRO A 292 -7.90 8.25 -5.32
C PRO A 292 -7.03 8.80 -4.17
N GLY A 293 -7.63 9.61 -3.31
CA GLY A 293 -6.98 10.13 -2.09
C GLY A 293 -6.19 11.45 -2.23
N PRO A 294 -5.76 12.03 -1.10
CA PRO A 294 -5.00 13.28 -1.04
C PRO A 294 -3.51 13.09 -1.40
N LYS A 295 -2.81 14.21 -1.64
CA LYS A 295 -1.33 14.24 -1.65
C LYS A 295 -0.81 13.77 -0.28
N GLY A 296 0.25 12.96 -0.27
CA GLY A 296 0.77 12.27 0.91
C GLY A 296 -0.04 11.03 1.34
N GLY A 297 -1.16 10.73 0.69
CA GLY A 297 -1.92 9.50 0.91
C GLY A 297 -1.19 8.26 0.37
N SER A 298 -1.39 7.12 1.04
CA SER A 298 -0.90 5.83 0.58
C SER A 298 -1.81 5.20 -0.48
N VAL A 299 -1.17 4.53 -1.42
CA VAL A 299 -1.75 3.92 -2.62
C VAL A 299 -1.19 2.51 -2.75
N THR A 300 -2.00 1.55 -3.15
CA THR A 300 -1.56 0.20 -3.55
C THR A 300 -1.74 0.06 -5.06
N LEU A 301 -0.68 -0.38 -5.74
CA LEU A 301 -0.60 -0.65 -7.17
C LEU A 301 -0.59 -2.16 -7.40
N GLN A 302 -1.40 -2.63 -8.33
CA GLN A 302 -1.41 -4.00 -8.83
C GLN A 302 -1.47 -3.96 -10.36
N ASP A 303 -1.10 -5.04 -11.03
CA ASP A 303 -1.39 -5.19 -12.46
C ASP A 303 -2.91 -5.15 -12.71
N ALA A 304 -3.31 -4.68 -13.89
CA ALA A 304 -4.73 -4.56 -14.20
C ALA A 304 -5.41 -5.95 -14.27
N ARG A 305 -6.42 -6.19 -13.42
CA ARG A 305 -7.16 -7.47 -13.38
C ARG A 305 -8.04 -7.72 -14.62
N ARG A 306 -8.19 -6.72 -15.48
CA ARG A 306 -8.99 -6.73 -16.71
C ARG A 306 -8.24 -5.92 -17.78
N PRO A 307 -7.08 -6.39 -18.26
CA PRO A 307 -6.18 -5.59 -19.08
C PRO A 307 -6.89 -5.02 -20.30
N SER A 308 -6.78 -3.72 -20.51
CA SER A 308 -7.36 -3.09 -21.71
C SER A 308 -6.52 -3.44 -22.95
N TRP A 309 -7.18 -3.78 -24.06
CA TRP A 309 -6.51 -4.09 -25.34
C TRP A 309 -5.56 -2.98 -25.84
N LYS A 310 -5.77 -1.75 -25.34
CA LYS A 310 -4.95 -0.58 -25.67
C LYS A 310 -3.61 -0.57 -24.93
N GLY A 311 -3.49 -1.15 -23.73
CA GLY A 311 -2.23 -1.27 -23.01
C GLY A 311 -1.26 -2.25 -23.69
N GLU A 312 -1.81 -3.38 -24.13
CA GLU A 312 -1.11 -4.53 -24.75
C GLU A 312 -0.38 -4.22 -26.07
N LYS A 313 -0.40 -2.96 -26.54
CA LYS A 313 0.22 -2.52 -27.80
C LYS A 313 0.97 -1.18 -27.66
N ILE A 314 1.35 -0.78 -26.44
CA ILE A 314 2.05 0.49 -26.18
C ILE A 314 3.54 0.31 -25.91
N TYR A 315 3.97 -0.77 -25.26
CA TYR A 315 5.38 -1.02 -24.90
C TYR A 315 6.35 -0.92 -26.10
N ARG A 316 5.94 -1.33 -27.30
CA ARG A 316 6.77 -1.28 -28.53
C ARG A 316 7.26 0.13 -28.92
N ARG A 317 6.68 1.20 -28.37
CA ARG A 317 6.94 2.59 -28.76
C ARG A 317 7.81 3.36 -27.76
N GLY A 318 8.58 2.71 -26.87
CA GLY A 318 9.42 3.33 -25.83
C GLY A 318 10.52 4.31 -26.30
N ARG A 319 11.36 4.77 -25.36
CA ARG A 319 12.73 5.21 -25.67
C ARG A 319 13.76 4.17 -25.20
N LEU A 320 14.85 4.05 -25.94
CA LEU A 320 15.99 3.17 -25.64
C LEU A 320 16.82 3.74 -24.48
N PRO A 321 17.66 2.92 -23.82
CA PRO A 321 18.68 3.40 -22.88
C PRO A 321 19.66 4.42 -23.50
N THR A 322 19.84 4.41 -24.82
CA THR A 322 20.61 5.39 -25.61
C THR A 322 19.91 6.75 -25.76
N GLY A 323 18.65 6.86 -25.35
CA GLY A 323 17.82 8.05 -25.50
C GLY A 323 17.07 8.14 -26.84
N GLU A 324 17.32 7.23 -27.78
CA GLU A 324 16.64 7.13 -29.07
C GLU A 324 15.18 6.67 -28.92
N ALA A 325 14.33 6.91 -29.92
CA ALA A 325 12.91 6.51 -29.89
C ALA A 325 12.71 5.18 -30.63
N LEU A 326 12.05 4.21 -29.99
CA LEU A 326 11.87 2.87 -30.57
C LEU A 326 10.96 2.90 -31.81
N SER A 327 11.36 2.10 -32.79
CA SER A 327 10.74 1.96 -34.11
C SER A 327 9.38 1.25 -34.11
N GLY A 328 9.03 0.54 -33.04
CA GLY A 328 7.88 -0.37 -32.99
C GLY A 328 8.19 -1.83 -33.35
N ASN A 329 9.39 -2.12 -33.87
CA ASN A 329 9.77 -3.43 -34.43
C ASN A 329 10.76 -4.22 -33.55
N GLU A 330 11.30 -3.60 -32.52
CA GLU A 330 12.31 -4.17 -31.63
C GLU A 330 11.68 -5.10 -30.57
N PRO A 331 12.41 -6.09 -30.04
CA PRO A 331 11.87 -7.09 -29.12
C PRO A 331 11.60 -6.53 -27.71
N ASP A 332 10.56 -7.07 -27.07
CA ASP A 332 10.11 -6.64 -25.74
C ASP A 332 11.17 -6.85 -24.64
N SER A 333 12.16 -7.72 -24.89
CA SER A 333 13.34 -7.96 -24.05
C SER A 333 14.22 -6.73 -23.81
N ILE A 334 14.07 -5.65 -24.59
CA ILE A 334 14.79 -4.39 -24.39
C ILE A 334 14.39 -3.65 -23.10
N TYR A 335 13.17 -3.86 -22.59
CA TYR A 335 12.70 -3.27 -21.32
C TYR A 335 12.74 -4.24 -20.14
N LEU A 336 13.19 -5.47 -20.38
CA LEU A 336 13.15 -6.58 -19.45
C LEU A 336 14.60 -7.03 -19.16
N ALA A 337 14.80 -7.83 -18.13
CA ALA A 337 16.12 -8.43 -17.90
C ALA A 337 16.43 -9.46 -19.01
N PRO A 338 17.69 -9.61 -19.45
CA PRO A 338 18.05 -10.67 -20.39
C PRO A 338 17.64 -12.04 -19.83
N GLY A 339 16.89 -12.82 -20.62
CA GLY A 339 16.22 -14.05 -20.17
C GLY A 339 14.74 -13.90 -19.80
N VAL A 340 14.16 -12.70 -19.87
CA VAL A 340 12.74 -12.43 -19.63
C VAL A 340 12.08 -11.94 -20.91
N ASP A 341 11.44 -12.84 -21.65
CA ASP A 341 10.91 -12.54 -22.99
C ASP A 341 9.60 -11.75 -23.00
N LYS A 342 8.84 -11.75 -21.89
CA LYS A 342 7.47 -11.20 -21.82
C LYS A 342 7.13 -10.62 -20.44
N LEU A 343 6.18 -9.68 -20.44
CA LEU A 343 5.41 -9.33 -19.24
C LEU A 343 4.46 -10.48 -18.86
N PRO A 344 4.12 -10.65 -17.56
CA PRO A 344 4.60 -9.89 -16.40
C PRO A 344 5.93 -10.43 -15.83
N PHE A 345 6.75 -9.54 -15.27
CA PHE A 345 8.04 -9.90 -14.66
C PHE A 345 7.93 -10.16 -13.14
N PRO A 346 8.58 -11.20 -12.56
CA PRO A 346 8.55 -11.56 -11.14
C PRO A 346 8.59 -10.43 -10.13
N ALA A 347 9.72 -9.74 -10.02
CA ALA A 347 9.87 -8.65 -9.08
C ALA A 347 10.93 -7.69 -9.57
N GLY A 348 10.54 -6.47 -9.94
CA GLY A 348 11.48 -5.35 -10.04
C GLY A 348 12.12 -5.13 -8.68
N THR A 349 13.30 -5.72 -8.47
CA THR A 349 14.10 -5.54 -7.27
C THR A 349 15.01 -4.32 -7.45
N LYS A 350 15.56 -3.82 -6.35
CA LYS A 350 16.50 -2.70 -6.44
C LYS A 350 17.74 -3.05 -7.29
N ALA A 351 18.32 -4.23 -7.12
CA ALA A 351 19.49 -4.71 -7.87
C ALA A 351 19.26 -4.90 -9.39
N ILE A 352 18.02 -4.76 -9.87
CA ILE A 352 17.68 -4.69 -11.30
C ILE A 352 17.50 -3.22 -11.74
N ALA A 353 16.92 -2.38 -10.89
CA ALA A 353 16.86 -0.93 -11.14
C ALA A 353 18.26 -0.31 -11.25
N ASP A 354 19.21 -0.77 -10.44
CA ASP A 354 20.62 -0.33 -10.47
C ASP A 354 21.35 -0.71 -11.80
N LYS A 355 20.73 -1.54 -12.67
CA LYS A 355 21.27 -1.96 -13.99
C LYS A 355 20.57 -1.28 -15.19
N LEU A 356 19.49 -0.54 -14.96
CA LEU A 356 18.64 0.04 -15.99
C LEU A 356 18.89 1.56 -16.11
N PRO A 357 18.55 2.19 -17.25
CA PRO A 357 18.63 3.65 -17.37
C PRO A 357 17.76 4.33 -16.31
N ALA A 358 18.27 5.45 -15.78
CA ALA A 358 17.64 6.23 -14.70
C ALA A 358 16.16 6.59 -14.94
N ILE A 359 15.76 6.71 -16.21
CA ILE A 359 14.43 7.10 -16.66
C ILE A 359 14.02 6.16 -17.79
N VAL A 360 12.85 5.53 -17.67
CA VAL A 360 12.21 4.75 -18.74
C VAL A 360 10.86 5.38 -19.06
N GLU A 361 10.68 5.82 -20.30
CA GLU A 361 9.43 6.43 -20.78
C GLU A 361 8.79 5.57 -21.88
N ILE A 362 7.46 5.62 -22.01
CA ILE A 362 6.88 5.37 -23.34
C ILE A 362 7.50 6.44 -24.25
N GLY A 363 7.98 6.05 -25.43
CA GLY A 363 8.48 6.98 -26.42
C GLY A 363 7.30 7.63 -27.12
N LEU A 364 7.42 8.93 -27.26
CA LEU A 364 6.34 9.78 -27.70
C LEU A 364 6.90 10.49 -28.92
N THR A 365 6.81 9.82 -30.08
CA THR A 365 7.01 10.33 -31.46
C THR A 365 6.76 9.20 -32.47
N GLN A 366 5.57 9.13 -33.05
CA GLN A 366 5.32 8.79 -34.47
C GLN A 366 3.81 8.92 -34.79
N LEU A 367 3.42 10.09 -35.32
CA LEU A 367 2.25 10.25 -36.21
C LEU A 367 2.55 11.19 -37.40
N ASN A 368 3.76 11.75 -37.48
CA ASN A 368 4.14 12.80 -38.45
C ASN A 368 5.26 12.31 -39.39
N SER A 369 5.10 11.10 -39.93
CA SER A 369 5.99 10.51 -40.95
C SER A 369 5.23 9.94 -42.16
N ALA A 370 3.94 10.28 -42.29
CA ALA A 370 3.07 9.93 -43.40
C ALA A 370 2.57 11.19 -44.16
N THR A 371 3.47 12.15 -44.39
CA THR A 371 3.23 13.34 -45.22
C THR A 371 4.45 13.66 -46.08
N LYS A 372 4.79 12.70 -46.95
CA LYS A 372 5.58 12.92 -48.17
C LYS A 372 4.79 12.37 -49.35
N ALA A 373 3.86 13.20 -49.81
CA ALA A 373 3.14 13.15 -51.08
C ALA A 373 2.80 14.60 -51.42
#